data_AF-A0A9E0HI86-F1
#
_entry.id   AF-A0A9E0HI86-F1
#
_cell.length_a   1.000
_cell.length_b   1.000
_cell.length_c   1.000
_cell.angle_alpha   90.00
_cell.angle_beta   90.00
_cell.angle_gamma   90.00
#
_symmetry.space_group_name_H-M   'P 1'
#
loop_
_entity.id
_entity.type
_entity.pdbx_description
1 polymer ?
#
loop_
_entity_poly.entity_id
_entity_poly.type
_entity_poly.pdbx_seq_one_letter_code
_entity_poly.pdbx_strand_id
1 'polypeptide(L)'
;MPRAVVVAVLLLASCQFKEPADQADAAVDAPPPECEANTQVCVADRFTACGPDGRFVRHEVPNGGPAGEPITLVMDEYDCPLGCHATEPRCAAFDPLYDTGPFAADDAPDVALLDSNGSRLVVVTDTDVSSGELTLTDASGAAFRLPARVVAQPDGPEILVLHARSLTIGADMHLYATGRRALAFVVNLDVWVAGKLDASGWNVGAGFHPTQACQGAAANVASGGGGNVTVGGGSSLGTNGGPALGSLDPPWPLQGGCTSGQLESRGGGLPGGALLLASATKVTIAEGGLVTVAGGPGRAFVSPIDGTSKAGGGGSGGAIAIDAPVVSIAIGARLNGQGGSGAAAVHAVDGARQDGLAGDHDVASTTVPGARCTGCGTGGDGASRTTSPGRGSGVAPAIAGGGGALGRARIRTRTGTLLPPLEALQIAHRLEPLLTR
;
A
#
# COMPACT_ATOMS: atom_id res chain seq x y z
N MET A 1 -43.70 -8.27 34.96
CA MET A 1 -43.75 -8.40 33.49
C MET A 1 -43.20 -7.11 32.89
N PRO A 2 -41.92 -7.05 32.49
CA PRO A 2 -41.40 -5.85 31.84
C PRO A 2 -41.71 -5.89 30.34
N ARG A 3 -42.20 -4.75 29.83
CA ARG A 3 -42.50 -4.50 28.43
C ARG A 3 -41.21 -4.37 27.63
N ALA A 4 -41.21 -4.96 26.43
CA ALA A 4 -40.15 -4.84 25.45
C ALA A 4 -40.00 -3.39 24.97
N VAL A 5 -38.76 -2.94 24.84
CA VAL A 5 -38.38 -1.84 23.94
C VAL A 5 -37.55 -2.50 22.85
N VAL A 6 -38.21 -2.86 21.75
CA VAL A 6 -37.54 -3.22 20.50
C VAL A 6 -37.17 -1.90 19.84
N VAL A 7 -35.90 -1.50 19.99
CA VAL A 7 -35.34 -0.45 19.14
C VAL A 7 -35.16 -1.08 17.77
N ALA A 8 -36.12 -0.85 16.88
CA ALA A 8 -35.92 -1.06 15.46
C ALA A 8 -34.91 -0.02 14.99
N VAL A 9 -33.64 -0.41 14.94
CA VAL A 9 -32.62 0.30 14.18
C VAL A 9 -33.04 0.17 12.72
N LEU A 10 -33.60 1.24 12.15
CA LEU A 10 -33.68 1.37 10.70
C LEU A 10 -32.23 1.36 10.20
N LEU A 11 -31.82 0.24 9.62
CA LEU A 11 -30.68 0.17 8.72
C LEU A 11 -31.02 1.10 7.55
N LEU A 12 -30.52 2.33 7.58
CA LEU A 12 -30.43 3.16 6.39
C LEU A 12 -29.64 2.37 5.36
N ALA A 13 -30.30 2.02 4.27
CA ALA A 13 -29.74 1.26 3.18
C ALA A 13 -28.54 2.01 2.60
N SER A 14 -27.33 1.50 2.83
CA SER A 14 -26.14 1.98 2.16
C SER A 14 -26.22 1.54 0.69
N CYS A 15 -26.70 2.44 -0.17
CA CYS A 15 -26.44 2.34 -1.60
C CYS A 15 -24.96 2.66 -1.84
N GLN A 16 -24.31 1.99 -2.80
CA GLN A 16 -22.91 2.29 -3.15
C GLN A 16 -22.74 3.69 -3.77
N PHE A 17 -23.85 4.33 -4.17
CA PHE A 17 -23.85 5.61 -4.85
C PHE A 17 -24.93 6.53 -4.27
N LYS A 18 -24.55 7.78 -4.00
CA LYS A 18 -25.43 8.86 -3.56
C LYS A 18 -26.20 9.42 -4.75
N GLU A 19 -27.53 9.47 -4.66
CA GLU A 19 -28.36 10.20 -5.62
C GLU A 19 -27.91 11.67 -5.67
N PRO A 20 -27.67 12.25 -6.85
CA PRO A 20 -27.36 13.67 -6.95
C PRO A 20 -28.48 14.48 -6.30
N ALA A 21 -28.15 15.59 -5.64
CA ALA A 21 -29.16 16.45 -5.04
C ALA A 21 -30.15 16.88 -6.14
N ASP A 22 -31.44 16.58 -5.93
CA ASP A 22 -32.52 16.97 -6.83
C ASP A 22 -32.41 18.46 -7.15
N GLN A 23 -31.92 18.78 -8.36
CA GLN A 23 -32.17 20.09 -8.94
C GLN A 23 -33.64 20.06 -9.37
N ALA A 24 -34.50 20.51 -8.45
CA ALA A 24 -35.90 20.76 -8.71
C ALA A 24 -36.06 21.94 -9.67
N ASP A 25 -35.59 21.79 -10.90
CA ASP A 25 -35.95 22.66 -12.01
C ASP A 25 -37.31 22.20 -12.53
N ALA A 26 -38.35 22.85 -12.00
CA ALA A 26 -39.67 22.79 -12.61
C ALA A 26 -39.59 23.42 -14.01
N ALA A 27 -39.53 22.60 -15.06
CA ALA A 27 -39.54 23.06 -16.44
C ALA A 27 -40.58 22.33 -17.29
N VAL A 28 -41.36 23.14 -18.02
CA VAL A 28 -42.61 22.85 -18.75
C VAL A 28 -42.40 22.08 -20.07
N ASP A 29 -41.22 21.50 -20.30
CA ASP A 29 -40.87 20.71 -21.51
C ASP A 29 -39.86 19.61 -21.18
N ALA A 30 -40.13 18.80 -20.14
CA ALA A 30 -39.26 17.68 -19.82
C ALA A 30 -39.35 16.61 -20.94
N PRO A 31 -38.22 16.14 -21.50
CA PRO A 31 -38.22 14.99 -22.41
C PRO A 31 -38.89 13.77 -21.77
N PRO A 32 -39.45 12.84 -22.58
CA PRO A 32 -40.15 11.67 -22.05
C PRO A 32 -39.29 10.87 -21.08
N PRO A 33 -39.90 10.21 -20.07
CA PRO A 33 -39.17 9.42 -19.08
C PRO A 33 -38.36 8.32 -19.76
N GLU A 34 -37.14 8.13 -19.29
CA GLU A 34 -36.21 7.10 -19.77
C GLU A 34 -36.57 5.72 -19.19
N CYS A 35 -37.14 5.69 -17.98
CA CYS A 35 -37.51 4.48 -17.25
C CYS A 35 -38.61 4.72 -16.20
N GLU A 36 -39.05 3.65 -15.51
CA GLU A 36 -40.09 3.73 -14.48
C GLU A 36 -39.54 4.45 -13.22
N ALA A 37 -40.16 5.56 -12.83
CA ALA A 37 -39.68 6.40 -11.73
C ALA A 37 -39.60 5.63 -10.39
N ASN A 38 -38.56 5.92 -9.61
CA ASN A 38 -38.28 5.28 -8.30
C ASN A 38 -38.13 3.76 -8.36
N THR A 39 -37.68 3.22 -9.50
CA THR A 39 -37.39 1.78 -9.62
C THR A 39 -35.91 1.49 -9.48
N GLN A 40 -35.62 0.37 -8.83
CA GLN A 40 -34.30 -0.21 -8.73
C GLN A 40 -34.43 -1.71 -9.02
N VAL A 41 -33.59 -2.21 -9.92
CA VAL A 41 -33.58 -3.62 -10.30
C VAL A 41 -32.14 -4.07 -10.41
N CYS A 42 -31.82 -5.25 -9.85
CA CYS A 42 -30.56 -5.91 -10.12
C CYS A 42 -30.82 -7.35 -10.57
N VAL A 43 -30.52 -7.66 -11.83
CA VAL A 43 -30.72 -8.99 -12.42
C VAL A 43 -29.52 -9.32 -13.31
N ALA A 44 -29.06 -10.57 -13.26
CA ALA A 44 -27.95 -11.05 -14.08
C ALA A 44 -26.69 -10.16 -13.99
N ASP A 45 -26.34 -9.73 -12.76
CA ASP A 45 -25.22 -8.84 -12.46
C ASP A 45 -25.32 -7.43 -13.10
N ARG A 46 -26.53 -7.03 -13.51
CA ARG A 46 -26.82 -5.71 -14.08
C ARG A 46 -27.74 -4.94 -13.15
N PHE A 47 -27.34 -3.73 -12.78
CA PHE A 47 -28.10 -2.84 -11.92
C PHE A 47 -28.66 -1.66 -12.71
N THR A 48 -29.95 -1.42 -12.55
CA THR A 48 -30.65 -0.26 -13.12
C THR A 48 -31.31 0.50 -11.98
N ALA A 49 -31.11 1.82 -11.95
CA ALA A 49 -31.74 2.72 -10.98
C ALA A 49 -32.31 3.95 -11.68
N CYS A 50 -33.56 4.25 -11.34
CA CYS A 50 -34.34 5.34 -11.90
C CYS A 50 -34.76 6.31 -10.81
N GLY A 51 -34.44 7.58 -11.03
CA GLY A 51 -34.80 8.67 -10.14
C GLY A 51 -36.30 8.96 -10.13
N PRO A 52 -36.74 9.90 -9.28
CA PRO A 52 -38.14 10.30 -9.17
C PRO A 52 -38.69 10.97 -10.43
N ASP A 53 -37.82 11.52 -11.27
CA ASP A 53 -38.15 12.15 -12.56
C ASP A 53 -38.30 11.16 -13.72
N GLY A 54 -38.13 9.86 -13.46
CA GLY A 54 -38.17 8.82 -14.49
C GLY A 54 -36.94 8.80 -15.39
N ARG A 55 -35.81 9.38 -14.94
CA ARG A 55 -34.51 9.28 -15.62
C ARG A 55 -33.57 8.33 -14.89
N PHE A 56 -32.60 7.80 -15.61
CA PHE A 56 -31.55 7.00 -14.96
C PHE A 56 -30.75 7.84 -13.98
N VAL A 57 -30.44 7.26 -12.82
CA VAL A 57 -29.56 7.89 -11.84
C VAL A 57 -28.16 8.03 -12.44
N ARG A 58 -27.55 9.20 -12.27
CA ARG A 58 -26.23 9.53 -12.83
C ARG A 58 -25.27 9.91 -11.71
N HIS A 59 -24.05 9.37 -11.76
CA HIS A 59 -23.00 9.67 -10.80
C HIS A 59 -21.74 10.15 -11.52
N GLU A 60 -21.25 11.32 -11.14
CA GLU A 60 -19.93 11.77 -11.58
C GLU A 60 -18.85 11.01 -10.80
N VAL A 61 -17.90 10.44 -11.55
CA VAL A 61 -16.71 9.77 -11.05
C VAL A 61 -15.51 10.54 -11.58
N PRO A 62 -14.82 11.34 -10.73
CA PRO A 62 -13.77 12.24 -11.18
C PRO A 62 -12.60 11.57 -11.93
N ASN A 63 -12.46 10.25 -11.81
CA ASN A 63 -11.33 9.47 -12.31
C ASN A 63 -11.71 8.11 -12.90
N GLY A 64 -12.97 7.93 -13.32
CA GLY A 64 -13.42 6.63 -13.84
C GLY A 64 -12.98 6.34 -15.28
N GLY A 65 -12.43 7.33 -15.98
CA GLY A 65 -11.95 7.17 -17.35
C GLY A 65 -10.63 6.38 -17.45
N PRO A 66 -10.30 5.82 -18.61
CA PRO A 66 -9.07 5.05 -18.85
C PRO A 66 -7.76 5.83 -18.66
N ALA A 67 -7.78 7.16 -18.59
CA ALA A 67 -6.62 8.00 -18.29
C ALA A 67 -6.79 8.80 -16.99
N GLY A 68 -7.76 8.42 -16.14
CA GLY A 68 -8.06 9.12 -14.88
C GLY A 68 -8.88 10.40 -15.05
N GLU A 69 -9.50 10.61 -16.21
CA GLU A 69 -10.42 11.70 -16.48
C GLU A 69 -11.83 11.44 -15.87
N PRO A 70 -12.61 12.50 -15.61
CA PRO A 70 -13.97 12.35 -15.12
C PRO A 70 -14.88 11.63 -16.12
N ILE A 71 -15.70 10.71 -15.61
CA ILE A 71 -16.80 10.09 -16.36
C ILE A 71 -18.10 10.24 -15.61
N THR A 72 -19.22 10.14 -16.33
CA THR A 72 -20.54 9.99 -15.75
C THR A 72 -20.96 8.53 -15.85
N LEU A 73 -21.15 7.88 -14.70
CA LEU A 73 -21.80 6.57 -14.65
C LEU A 73 -23.31 6.77 -14.72
N VAL A 74 -23.94 6.12 -15.71
CA VAL A 74 -25.40 6.05 -15.83
C VAL A 74 -25.83 4.70 -15.26
N MET A 75 -26.77 4.69 -14.31
CA MET A 75 -27.31 3.46 -13.71
C MET A 75 -28.37 2.83 -14.63
N ASP A 76 -27.97 2.58 -15.88
CA ASP A 76 -28.72 1.85 -16.89
C ASP A 76 -27.93 0.58 -17.24
N GLU A 77 -28.42 -0.58 -16.81
CA GLU A 77 -27.74 -1.87 -16.95
C GLU A 77 -26.27 -1.84 -16.48
N TYR A 78 -26.01 -1.09 -15.41
CA TYR A 78 -24.69 -0.93 -14.83
C TYR A 78 -24.13 -2.28 -14.39
N ASP A 79 -22.92 -2.60 -14.83
CA ASP A 79 -22.23 -3.83 -14.46
C ASP A 79 -21.91 -3.86 -12.96
N CYS A 80 -22.57 -4.73 -12.19
CA CYS A 80 -22.20 -5.01 -10.81
C CYS A 80 -20.97 -5.92 -10.78
N PRO A 81 -19.78 -5.43 -10.42
CA PRO A 81 -18.56 -6.21 -10.56
C PRO A 81 -18.51 -7.39 -9.58
N LEU A 82 -19.25 -7.34 -8.47
CA LEU A 82 -19.42 -8.42 -7.50
C LEU A 82 -20.75 -9.17 -7.66
N GLY A 83 -21.47 -8.88 -8.74
CA GLY A 83 -22.82 -9.38 -8.98
C GLY A 83 -23.90 -8.68 -8.15
N CYS A 84 -25.13 -9.12 -8.33
CA CYS A 84 -26.28 -8.58 -7.61
C CYS A 84 -26.34 -9.05 -6.16
N HIS A 85 -26.82 -8.18 -5.28
CA HIS A 85 -27.11 -8.53 -3.89
C HIS A 85 -28.22 -9.57 -3.84
N ALA A 86 -28.08 -10.55 -2.94
CA ALA A 86 -28.97 -11.72 -2.91
C ALA A 86 -30.43 -11.38 -2.58
N THR A 87 -30.68 -10.33 -1.80
CA THR A 87 -32.01 -10.01 -1.24
C THR A 87 -32.48 -8.58 -1.53
N GLU A 88 -31.68 -7.76 -2.19
CA GLU A 88 -31.99 -6.34 -2.42
C GLU A 88 -31.61 -5.97 -3.86
N PRO A 89 -32.34 -5.06 -4.52
CA PRO A 89 -32.04 -4.65 -5.88
C PRO A 89 -30.87 -3.66 -5.89
N ARG A 90 -29.66 -4.13 -5.56
CA ARG A 90 -28.42 -3.35 -5.58
C ARG A 90 -27.24 -4.27 -5.93
N CYS A 91 -26.08 -3.69 -6.22
CA CYS A 91 -24.85 -4.47 -6.33
C CYS A 91 -24.45 -5.08 -4.98
N ALA A 92 -23.83 -6.27 -5.02
CA ALA A 92 -23.34 -6.97 -3.85
C ALA A 92 -22.29 -6.14 -3.09
N ALA A 93 -22.29 -6.27 -1.76
CA ALA A 93 -21.40 -5.50 -0.90
C ALA A 93 -19.94 -5.96 -1.06
N PHE A 94 -19.05 -4.98 -1.11
CA PHE A 94 -17.61 -5.22 -1.09
C PHE A 94 -17.12 -5.33 0.36
N ASP A 95 -16.44 -6.44 0.69
CA ASP A 95 -15.82 -6.66 1.99
C ASP A 95 -14.29 -6.71 1.85
N PRO A 96 -13.59 -5.59 2.14
CA PRO A 96 -12.14 -5.52 2.02
C PRO A 96 -11.44 -6.36 3.09
N LEU A 97 -10.18 -6.70 2.87
CA LEU A 97 -9.37 -7.47 3.82
C LEU A 97 -9.25 -6.78 5.18
N TYR A 98 -8.85 -7.58 6.17
CA TYR A 98 -8.44 -7.14 7.51
C TYR A 98 -9.54 -6.44 8.29
N ASP A 99 -10.80 -6.79 8.03
CA ASP A 99 -11.98 -6.16 8.63
C ASP A 99 -11.95 -4.63 8.50
N THR A 100 -11.29 -4.14 7.43
CA THR A 100 -11.24 -2.70 7.14
C THR A 100 -12.58 -2.16 6.70
N GLY A 101 -13.56 -3.07 6.46
CA GLY A 101 -15.00 -2.89 6.35
C GLY A 101 -15.45 -1.99 5.19
N PRO A 102 -16.67 -2.18 4.65
CA PRO A 102 -17.29 -1.15 3.84
C PRO A 102 -17.55 0.10 4.70
N PHE A 103 -17.35 1.28 4.12
CA PHE A 103 -17.76 2.55 4.73
C PHE A 103 -19.07 2.99 4.08
N ALA A 104 -19.95 3.63 4.84
CA ALA A 104 -21.18 4.20 4.28
C ALA A 104 -20.78 5.22 3.21
N ALA A 105 -21.13 4.95 1.96
CA ALA A 105 -20.58 5.65 0.80
C ALA A 105 -20.97 7.13 0.70
N ASP A 106 -21.96 7.53 1.50
CA ASP A 106 -22.80 8.69 1.22
C ASP A 106 -22.17 10.04 1.58
N ASP A 107 -21.10 10.05 2.40
CA ASP A 107 -20.41 11.26 2.87
C ASP A 107 -18.89 11.25 2.64
N ALA A 108 -18.35 10.20 1.99
CA ALA A 108 -16.92 10.16 1.71
C ALA A 108 -16.56 11.15 0.58
N PRO A 109 -15.49 11.95 0.72
CA PRO A 109 -15.09 12.89 -0.32
C PRO A 109 -14.39 12.18 -1.48
N ASP A 110 -14.46 12.77 -2.66
CA ASP A 110 -13.58 12.44 -3.78
C ASP A 110 -12.19 13.05 -3.53
N VAL A 111 -11.14 12.23 -3.62
CA VAL A 111 -9.76 12.64 -3.34
C VAL A 111 -8.97 12.68 -4.63
N ALA A 112 -8.71 13.88 -5.12
CA ALA A 112 -7.90 14.11 -6.31
C ALA A 112 -6.61 14.86 -5.93
N LEU A 113 -5.50 14.13 -5.86
CA LEU A 113 -4.17 14.69 -5.68
C LEU A 113 -3.56 14.90 -7.06
N LEU A 114 -3.64 16.12 -7.61
CA LEU A 114 -3.31 16.42 -9.01
C LEU A 114 -2.25 17.51 -9.19
N ASP A 115 -1.58 17.96 -8.13
CA ASP A 115 -0.64 19.07 -8.23
C ASP A 115 0.53 18.73 -9.17
N SER A 116 0.87 19.70 -10.03
CA SER A 116 1.78 19.58 -11.18
C SER A 116 3.24 19.95 -10.85
N ASN A 117 3.54 20.20 -9.58
CA ASN A 117 4.86 20.68 -9.14
C ASN A 117 5.70 19.66 -8.37
N GLY A 118 5.45 18.36 -8.51
CA GLY A 118 6.22 17.35 -7.76
C GLY A 118 5.86 17.32 -6.27
N SER A 119 4.64 17.74 -5.93
CA SER A 119 4.26 18.03 -4.55
C SER A 119 4.28 16.79 -3.67
N ARG A 120 4.87 16.98 -2.48
CA ARG A 120 5.04 15.94 -1.48
C ARG A 120 3.96 16.05 -0.42
N LEU A 121 3.17 14.98 -0.28
CA LEU A 121 2.20 14.81 0.80
C LEU A 121 2.69 13.71 1.75
N VAL A 122 2.58 13.93 3.06
CA VAL A 122 2.98 12.92 4.07
C VAL A 122 1.79 12.57 4.93
N VAL A 123 1.47 11.28 4.99
CA VAL A 123 0.50 10.68 5.91
C VAL A 123 1.28 10.09 7.08
N VAL A 124 1.07 10.64 8.28
CA VAL A 124 1.61 10.08 9.53
C VAL A 124 0.56 9.18 10.14
N THR A 125 0.76 7.87 10.07
CA THR A 125 -0.26 6.88 10.44
C THR A 125 -0.49 6.75 11.94
N ASP A 126 0.43 7.30 12.74
CA ASP A 126 0.33 7.39 14.20
C ASP A 126 -0.54 8.57 14.66
N THR A 127 -1.05 9.39 13.73
CA THR A 127 -1.93 10.52 14.05
C THR A 127 -3.17 10.03 14.80
N ASP A 128 -3.62 10.80 15.78
CA ASP A 128 -4.87 10.54 16.47
C ASP A 128 -6.04 10.87 15.54
N VAL A 129 -6.90 9.88 15.31
CA VAL A 129 -8.12 9.99 14.50
C VAL A 129 -9.36 9.73 15.35
N SER A 130 -9.29 9.99 16.66
CA SER A 130 -10.41 9.88 17.59
C SER A 130 -11.64 10.72 17.22
N SER A 131 -11.45 11.79 16.42
CA SER A 131 -12.53 12.58 15.82
C SER A 131 -13.26 11.88 14.66
N GLY A 132 -12.76 10.73 14.19
CA GLY A 132 -13.29 10.03 13.02
C GLY A 132 -12.83 10.61 11.68
N GLU A 133 -11.93 11.59 11.68
CA GLU A 133 -11.40 12.24 10.49
C GLU A 133 -9.88 12.45 10.59
N LEU A 134 -9.21 12.43 9.45
CA LEU A 134 -7.82 12.86 9.28
C LEU A 134 -7.79 14.05 8.33
N THR A 135 -7.14 15.14 8.76
CA THR A 135 -6.83 16.25 7.87
C THR A 135 -5.47 16.02 7.22
N LEU A 136 -5.46 15.98 5.90
CA LEU A 136 -4.26 15.95 5.09
C LEU A 136 -4.06 17.32 4.47
N THR A 137 -2.83 17.79 4.40
CA THR A 137 -2.50 19.12 3.87
C THR A 137 -1.49 18.94 2.75
N ASP A 138 -1.82 19.43 1.56
CA ASP A 138 -0.91 19.39 0.42
C ASP A 138 0.21 20.44 0.54
N ALA A 139 1.13 20.44 -0.43
CA ALA A 139 2.26 21.37 -0.45
C ALA A 139 1.85 22.84 -0.67
N SER A 140 0.64 23.09 -1.21
CA SER A 140 0.07 24.43 -1.36
C SER A 140 -0.56 24.95 -0.06
N GLY A 141 -0.70 24.09 0.95
CA GLY A 141 -1.39 24.38 2.21
C GLY A 141 -2.89 24.11 2.16
N ALA A 142 -3.41 23.55 1.06
CA ALA A 142 -4.81 23.15 0.97
C ALA A 142 -5.05 21.91 1.83
N ALA A 143 -6.05 21.98 2.70
CA ALA A 143 -6.41 20.92 3.61
C ALA A 143 -7.63 20.15 3.10
N PHE A 144 -7.55 18.82 3.11
CA PHE A 144 -8.63 17.91 2.79
C PHE A 144 -8.85 16.97 3.97
N ARG A 145 -10.13 16.79 4.34
CA ARG A 145 -10.53 15.95 5.47
C ARG A 145 -11.05 14.64 4.94
N LEU A 146 -10.49 13.54 5.43
CA LEU A 146 -10.92 12.19 5.08
C LEU A 146 -11.48 11.51 6.31
N PRO A 147 -12.64 10.84 6.21
CA PRO A 147 -13.06 9.94 7.26
C PRO A 147 -11.98 8.90 7.52
N ALA A 148 -11.62 8.72 8.78
CA ALA A 148 -10.51 7.89 9.20
C ALA A 148 -10.84 7.08 10.44
N ARG A 149 -10.32 5.85 10.50
CA ARG A 149 -10.42 4.99 11.68
C ARG A 149 -9.19 4.12 11.84
N VAL A 150 -9.00 3.60 13.04
CA VAL A 150 -7.96 2.60 13.32
C VAL A 150 -8.60 1.23 13.48
N VAL A 151 -8.06 0.23 12.78
CA VAL A 151 -8.49 -1.16 12.85
C VAL A 151 -7.37 -2.00 13.48
N ALA A 152 -7.70 -2.76 14.52
CA ALA A 152 -6.76 -3.68 15.15
C ALA A 152 -6.63 -4.98 14.35
N GLN A 153 -5.45 -5.58 14.35
CA GLN A 153 -5.19 -6.88 13.75
C GLN A 153 -4.70 -7.87 14.82
N PRO A 154 -5.06 -9.17 14.76
CA PRO A 154 -4.67 -10.15 15.77
C PRO A 154 -3.16 -10.34 15.95
N ASP A 155 -2.37 -10.24 14.86
CA ASP A 155 -0.93 -10.55 14.86
C ASP A 155 -0.08 -9.50 14.11
N GLY A 156 -0.60 -8.28 13.96
CA GLY A 156 0.02 -7.22 13.16
C GLY A 156 -0.10 -5.84 13.77
N PRO A 157 0.52 -4.82 13.14
CA PRO A 157 0.29 -3.45 13.53
C PRO A 157 -1.18 -3.08 13.28
N GLU A 158 -1.67 -2.10 14.04
CA GLU A 158 -2.94 -1.47 13.71
C GLU A 158 -2.90 -0.88 12.29
N ILE A 159 -4.06 -0.74 11.66
CA ILE A 159 -4.23 -0.14 10.34
C ILE A 159 -4.90 1.22 10.51
N LEU A 160 -4.28 2.29 10.03
CA LEU A 160 -5.01 3.53 9.76
C LEU A 160 -5.74 3.37 8.43
N VAL A 161 -7.07 3.39 8.49
CA VAL A 161 -7.95 3.31 7.33
C VAL A 161 -8.44 4.70 6.98
N LEU A 162 -8.19 5.11 5.74
CA LEU A 162 -8.71 6.33 5.13
C LEU A 162 -9.80 5.96 4.13
N HIS A 163 -10.97 6.54 4.31
CA HIS A 163 -12.11 6.31 3.44
C HIS A 163 -12.28 7.46 2.45
N ALA A 164 -12.56 7.10 1.21
CA ALA A 164 -12.82 8.05 0.13
C ALA A 164 -13.91 7.50 -0.80
N ARG A 165 -14.58 8.38 -1.53
CA ARG A 165 -15.47 7.97 -2.60
C ARG A 165 -14.68 7.53 -3.83
N SER A 166 -13.70 8.33 -4.24
CA SER A 166 -12.68 8.00 -5.25
C SER A 166 -11.30 8.46 -4.79
N LEU A 167 -10.22 7.84 -5.30
CA LEU A 167 -8.84 8.26 -5.02
C LEU A 167 -8.03 8.38 -6.31
N THR A 168 -7.42 9.53 -6.53
CA THR A 168 -6.51 9.80 -7.64
C THR A 168 -5.19 10.36 -7.13
N ILE A 169 -4.09 9.73 -7.52
CA ILE A 169 -2.72 10.21 -7.34
C ILE A 169 -2.18 10.51 -8.74
N GLY A 170 -2.16 11.78 -9.13
CA GLY A 170 -1.66 12.26 -10.41
C GLY A 170 -0.17 11.99 -10.60
N ALA A 171 0.31 12.03 -11.86
CA ALA A 171 1.67 11.62 -12.23
C ALA A 171 2.78 12.34 -11.47
N ASP A 172 2.59 13.62 -11.15
CA ASP A 172 3.58 14.44 -10.46
C ASP A 172 3.40 14.43 -8.92
N MET A 173 2.47 13.63 -8.38
CA MET A 173 2.20 13.59 -6.94
C MET A 173 3.00 12.49 -6.24
N HIS A 174 3.61 12.85 -5.10
CA HIS A 174 4.31 11.92 -4.23
C HIS A 174 3.65 11.87 -2.86
N LEU A 175 2.94 10.78 -2.59
CA LEU A 175 2.32 10.48 -1.31
C LEU A 175 3.17 9.52 -0.49
N TYR A 176 3.68 9.99 0.64
CA TYR A 176 4.49 9.21 1.57
C TYR A 176 3.67 8.78 2.78
N ALA A 177 3.78 7.53 3.18
CA ALA A 177 3.14 7.00 4.38
C ALA A 177 4.21 6.57 5.40
N THR A 178 4.14 7.15 6.60
CA THR A 178 5.09 6.89 7.68
C THR A 178 4.37 6.65 9.00
N GLY A 179 4.98 5.88 9.90
CA GLY A 179 4.43 5.61 11.23
C GLY A 179 4.31 4.12 11.54
N ARG A 180 3.86 3.79 12.76
CA ARG A 180 3.79 2.40 13.23
C ARG A 180 2.57 1.65 12.70
N ARG A 181 1.50 2.36 12.34
CA ARG A 181 0.28 1.76 11.77
C ARG A 181 0.43 1.55 10.27
N ALA A 182 -0.06 0.43 9.74
CA ALA A 182 -0.19 0.25 8.29
C ALA A 182 -1.16 1.30 7.73
N LEU A 183 -1.08 1.60 6.43
CA LEU A 183 -2.01 2.52 5.77
C LEU A 183 -2.94 1.75 4.84
N ALA A 184 -4.23 2.00 4.95
CA ALA A 184 -5.24 1.51 4.02
C ALA A 184 -6.03 2.66 3.41
N PHE A 185 -6.19 2.63 2.09
CA PHE A 185 -7.22 3.39 1.40
C PHE A 185 -8.36 2.45 1.04
N VAL A 186 -9.55 2.73 1.55
CA VAL A 186 -10.78 1.97 1.24
C VAL A 186 -11.74 2.89 0.52
N VAL A 187 -12.00 2.57 -0.75
CA VAL A 187 -12.65 3.44 -1.71
C VAL A 187 -13.88 2.77 -2.29
N ASN A 188 -14.95 3.52 -2.50
CA ASN A 188 -16.20 2.97 -3.05
C ASN A 188 -16.18 2.86 -4.57
N LEU A 189 -15.53 3.82 -5.21
CA LEU A 189 -15.30 3.88 -6.64
C LEU A 189 -13.82 3.58 -6.92
N ASP A 190 -13.26 4.24 -7.92
CA ASP A 190 -11.97 3.88 -8.47
C ASP A 190 -10.80 4.47 -7.69
N VAL A 191 -9.75 3.65 -7.59
CA VAL A 191 -8.40 4.06 -7.21
C VAL A 191 -7.56 4.18 -8.47
N TRP A 192 -6.95 5.34 -8.69
CA TRP A 192 -6.06 5.63 -9.81
C TRP A 192 -4.71 6.15 -9.29
N VAL A 193 -3.62 5.45 -9.60
CA VAL A 193 -2.26 5.83 -9.20
C VAL A 193 -1.37 5.99 -10.43
N ALA A 194 -1.14 7.24 -10.84
CA ALA A 194 -0.17 7.62 -11.85
C ALA A 194 1.14 8.17 -11.24
N GLY A 195 1.08 8.71 -10.03
CA GLY A 195 2.25 9.19 -9.28
C GLY A 195 2.87 8.14 -8.36
N LYS A 196 3.49 8.59 -7.27
CA LYS A 196 4.16 7.74 -6.28
C LYS A 196 3.33 7.61 -4.99
N LEU A 197 3.05 6.38 -4.58
CA LEU A 197 2.61 6.00 -3.24
C LEU A 197 3.75 5.24 -2.54
N ASP A 198 4.35 5.85 -1.53
CA ASP A 198 5.61 5.43 -0.94
C ASP A 198 5.48 5.16 0.56
N ALA A 199 5.63 3.90 0.95
CA ALA A 199 5.84 3.48 2.34
C ALA A 199 7.18 2.78 2.52
N SER A 200 8.21 3.16 1.77
CA SER A 200 9.54 2.54 1.82
C SER A 200 10.32 2.86 3.09
N GLY A 201 11.33 2.02 3.36
CA GLY A 201 12.28 2.11 4.45
C GLY A 201 13.34 3.20 4.30
N TRP A 202 13.23 4.11 3.32
CA TRP A 202 14.00 5.37 3.40
C TRP A 202 13.58 6.20 4.61
N ASN A 203 12.30 6.08 5.00
CA ASN A 203 11.74 6.61 6.22
C ASN A 203 11.26 5.45 7.10
N VAL A 204 10.72 5.74 8.29
CA VAL A 204 9.95 4.72 9.03
C VAL A 204 8.64 4.50 8.27
N GLY A 205 8.64 3.56 7.32
CA GLY A 205 7.48 3.25 6.49
C GLY A 205 6.27 2.87 7.34
N ALA A 206 5.08 3.31 6.92
CA ALA A 206 3.81 3.00 7.61
C ALA A 206 3.68 1.51 7.90
N GLY A 207 3.36 1.11 9.12
CA GLY A 207 3.18 -0.31 9.46
C GLY A 207 4.49 -1.04 9.72
N PHE A 208 5.59 -0.30 9.88
CA PHE A 208 6.81 -0.86 10.42
C PHE A 208 6.53 -1.48 11.79
N HIS A 209 6.74 -2.79 11.89
CA HIS A 209 6.64 -3.51 13.14
C HIS A 209 8.06 -3.75 13.69
N PRO A 210 8.40 -3.28 14.91
CA PRO A 210 9.73 -3.48 15.49
C PRO A 210 9.97 -4.91 16.01
N THR A 211 9.14 -5.89 15.63
CA THR A 211 9.26 -7.24 16.19
C THR A 211 10.60 -7.87 15.82
N GLN A 212 11.22 -8.44 16.85
CA GLN A 212 12.51 -9.13 16.78
C GLN A 212 12.48 -10.42 15.95
N ALA A 213 11.30 -10.95 15.63
CA ALA A 213 11.16 -12.31 15.11
C ALA A 213 11.85 -12.55 13.75
N CYS A 214 11.96 -11.52 12.91
CA CYS A 214 12.54 -11.56 11.56
C CYS A 214 13.69 -10.57 11.36
N GLN A 215 14.13 -9.94 12.46
CA GLN A 215 15.22 -8.99 12.44
C GLN A 215 16.55 -9.70 12.11
N GLY A 216 17.43 -9.04 11.37
CA GLY A 216 18.80 -9.52 11.19
C GLY A 216 19.52 -9.75 12.53
N ALA A 217 20.44 -10.71 12.61
CA ALA A 217 21.17 -10.92 13.85
C ALA A 217 22.02 -9.68 14.19
N ALA A 218 21.95 -9.24 15.45
CA ALA A 218 22.74 -8.13 15.96
C ALA A 218 24.22 -8.51 16.05
N ALA A 219 25.10 -7.53 15.91
CA ALA A 219 26.54 -7.72 16.01
C ALA A 219 27.25 -6.44 16.46
N ASN A 220 28.52 -6.54 16.78
CA ASN A 220 29.33 -5.39 17.17
C ASN A 220 30.00 -4.70 15.98
N VAL A 221 30.07 -5.34 14.81
CA VAL A 221 30.90 -4.86 13.69
C VAL A 221 30.15 -4.86 12.36
N ALA A 222 29.55 -5.99 12.00
CA ALA A 222 28.75 -6.11 10.79
C ALA A 222 27.52 -6.98 11.02
N SER A 223 26.33 -6.49 10.63
CA SER A 223 25.05 -7.15 10.90
C SER A 223 24.44 -7.81 9.67
N GLY A 224 23.55 -8.77 9.90
CA GLY A 224 22.73 -9.37 8.84
C GLY A 224 21.60 -8.45 8.39
N GLY A 225 21.09 -8.66 7.17
CA GLY A 225 19.91 -7.97 6.65
C GLY A 225 18.61 -8.49 7.24
N GLY A 226 17.53 -7.72 7.10
CA GLY A 226 16.19 -8.10 7.57
C GLY A 226 15.56 -9.21 6.73
N GLY A 227 14.82 -10.13 7.37
CA GLY A 227 14.04 -11.17 6.69
C GLY A 227 12.62 -10.70 6.33
N ASN A 228 11.95 -11.42 5.43
CA ASN A 228 10.51 -11.27 5.12
C ASN A 228 10.01 -12.54 4.43
N VAL A 229 9.72 -12.52 3.12
CA VAL A 229 9.31 -13.73 2.37
C VAL A 229 10.44 -14.76 2.34
N THR A 230 11.67 -14.27 2.38
CA THR A 230 12.89 -15.06 2.43
C THR A 230 13.72 -14.63 3.64
N VAL A 231 14.73 -15.46 3.97
CA VAL A 231 15.74 -15.08 4.95
C VAL A 231 16.58 -13.91 4.42
N GLY A 232 16.97 -12.98 5.29
CA GLY A 232 17.91 -11.92 4.96
C GLY A 232 19.32 -12.46 4.69
N GLY A 233 20.15 -11.65 4.04
CA GLY A 233 21.56 -11.96 3.80
C GLY A 233 22.38 -11.87 5.09
N GLY A 234 23.38 -12.74 5.23
CA GLY A 234 24.34 -12.67 6.33
C GLY A 234 25.43 -11.59 6.13
N SER A 235 26.16 -11.25 7.19
CA SER A 235 27.31 -10.35 7.13
C SER A 235 28.59 -11.07 6.64
N SER A 236 29.63 -10.29 6.33
CA SER A 236 30.97 -10.82 6.01
C SER A 236 31.60 -11.57 7.18
N LEU A 237 31.18 -11.29 8.42
CA LEU A 237 31.70 -11.90 9.65
C LEU A 237 30.89 -13.13 10.10
N GLY A 238 29.93 -13.58 9.30
CA GLY A 238 29.13 -14.77 9.59
C GLY A 238 27.92 -14.53 10.49
N THR A 239 27.57 -13.27 10.75
CA THR A 239 26.31 -12.91 11.41
C THR A 239 25.15 -13.24 10.46
N ASN A 240 24.20 -14.04 10.93
CA ASN A 240 23.07 -14.47 10.11
C ASN A 240 22.12 -13.30 9.77
N GLY A 241 21.47 -13.40 8.61
CA GLY A 241 20.33 -12.54 8.29
C GLY A 241 19.09 -12.95 9.08
N GLY A 242 18.07 -12.09 9.01
CA GLY A 242 16.82 -12.31 9.72
C GLY A 242 16.03 -13.47 9.11
N PRO A 243 15.33 -14.28 9.93
CA PRO A 243 14.53 -15.38 9.39
C PRO A 243 13.32 -14.87 8.60
N ALA A 244 12.77 -15.74 7.76
CA ALA A 244 11.55 -15.43 7.01
C ALA A 244 10.34 -15.32 7.95
N LEU A 245 9.41 -14.41 7.64
CA LEU A 245 8.15 -14.16 8.36
C LEU A 245 7.05 -15.19 8.07
N GLY A 246 7.27 -16.13 7.14
CA GLY A 246 6.30 -17.17 6.79
C GLY A 246 6.08 -17.27 5.28
N SER A 247 5.19 -18.18 4.87
CA SER A 247 4.86 -18.38 3.46
C SER A 247 4.03 -17.21 2.91
N LEU A 248 3.87 -17.17 1.59
CA LEU A 248 2.96 -16.22 0.92
C LEU A 248 1.49 -16.56 1.14
N ASP A 249 1.19 -17.67 1.83
CA ASP A 249 -0.17 -18.19 1.97
C ASP A 249 -0.90 -17.46 3.12
N PRO A 250 -2.11 -16.91 2.87
CA PRO A 250 -2.89 -16.25 3.90
C PRO A 250 -3.46 -17.25 4.92
N PRO A 251 -3.92 -16.77 6.09
CA PRO A 251 -3.97 -15.37 6.51
C PRO A 251 -2.62 -14.88 7.06
N TRP A 252 -2.15 -13.73 6.56
CA TRP A 252 -1.03 -12.99 7.16
C TRP A 252 -1.45 -11.53 7.39
N PRO A 253 -1.06 -10.92 8.52
CA PRO A 253 -1.44 -9.54 8.86
C PRO A 253 -0.81 -8.53 7.89
N LEU A 254 -1.51 -7.42 7.63
CA LEU A 254 -0.95 -6.28 6.89
C LEU A 254 0.16 -5.64 7.73
N GLN A 255 1.39 -6.10 7.51
CA GLN A 255 2.57 -5.79 8.31
C GLN A 255 3.74 -5.47 7.39
N GLY A 256 4.53 -4.47 7.76
CA GLY A 256 5.73 -4.11 7.04
C GLY A 256 6.83 -5.18 7.10
N GLY A 257 7.98 -4.83 6.56
CA GLY A 257 9.18 -5.64 6.59
C GLY A 257 9.88 -5.61 7.94
N CYS A 258 11.09 -6.18 7.96
CA CYS A 258 11.93 -6.29 9.13
C CYS A 258 13.20 -5.47 9.00
N THR A 259 13.60 -4.87 10.12
CA THR A 259 14.88 -4.16 10.21
C THR A 259 16.03 -5.15 10.02
N SER A 260 17.16 -4.62 9.58
CA SER A 260 18.44 -5.32 9.73
C SER A 260 18.84 -5.48 11.20
N GLY A 261 19.93 -6.23 11.44
CA GLY A 261 20.47 -6.41 12.76
C GLY A 261 21.07 -5.13 13.35
N GLN A 262 20.89 -4.95 14.66
CA GLN A 262 21.41 -3.80 15.40
C GLN A 262 22.94 -3.82 15.49
N LEU A 263 23.54 -2.64 15.45
CA LEU A 263 24.95 -2.38 15.71
C LEU A 263 25.06 -1.35 16.83
N GLU A 264 25.46 -1.78 18.03
CA GLU A 264 25.74 -0.88 19.17
C GLU A 264 24.65 0.17 19.43
N SER A 265 23.39 -0.28 19.55
CA SER A 265 22.16 0.54 19.69
C SER A 265 21.76 1.41 18.49
N ARG A 266 22.55 1.40 17.41
CA ARG A 266 22.17 2.00 16.12
C ARG A 266 21.56 0.92 15.23
N GLY A 267 20.39 1.22 14.66
CA GLY A 267 19.77 0.37 13.65
C GLY A 267 20.57 0.40 12.35
N GLY A 268 20.60 -0.71 11.62
CA GLY A 268 20.99 -0.70 10.21
C GLY A 268 19.82 -0.25 9.32
N GLY A 269 19.67 -0.84 8.13
CA GLY A 269 18.57 -0.51 7.23
C GLY A 269 17.19 -0.70 7.84
N LEU A 270 16.34 0.31 7.66
CA LEU A 270 14.94 0.33 8.08
C LEU A 270 14.09 -0.50 7.12
N PRO A 271 12.99 -1.11 7.57
CA PRO A 271 12.14 -1.90 6.70
C PRO A 271 11.16 -1.04 5.91
N GLY A 272 10.68 -1.63 4.81
CA GLY A 272 9.50 -1.15 4.13
C GLY A 272 8.22 -1.30 4.97
N GLY A 273 7.24 -0.48 4.67
CA GLY A 273 5.94 -0.41 5.33
C GLY A 273 4.90 -1.37 4.74
N ALA A 274 3.63 -1.13 5.05
CA ALA A 274 2.49 -1.91 4.62
C ALA A 274 1.37 -1.00 4.12
N LEU A 275 0.88 -1.33 2.93
CA LEU A 275 -0.15 -0.58 2.21
C LEU A 275 -1.31 -1.50 1.80
N LEU A 276 -2.55 -1.02 1.98
CA LEU A 276 -3.74 -1.61 1.38
C LEU A 276 -4.41 -0.60 0.45
N LEU A 277 -4.70 -1.03 -0.77
CA LEU A 277 -5.60 -0.34 -1.70
C LEU A 277 -6.83 -1.21 -1.90
N ALA A 278 -7.98 -0.77 -1.39
CA ALA A 278 -9.24 -1.47 -1.52
C ALA A 278 -10.24 -0.61 -2.28
N SER A 279 -10.88 -1.16 -3.30
CA SER A 279 -11.91 -0.51 -4.10
C SER A 279 -13.07 -1.46 -4.35
N ALA A 280 -14.31 -0.97 -4.24
CA ALA A 280 -15.47 -1.77 -4.60
C ALA A 280 -15.67 -1.94 -6.11
N THR A 281 -14.87 -1.25 -6.95
CA THR A 281 -14.95 -1.28 -8.41
C THR A 281 -13.61 -1.67 -9.05
N LYS A 282 -12.60 -0.81 -8.93
CA LYS A 282 -11.35 -0.90 -9.69
C LYS A 282 -10.17 -0.23 -8.98
N VAL A 283 -9.01 -0.88 -9.04
CA VAL A 283 -7.70 -0.28 -8.76
C VAL A 283 -6.88 -0.25 -10.04
N THR A 284 -6.39 0.93 -10.42
CA THR A 284 -5.49 1.11 -11.57
C THR A 284 -4.18 1.73 -11.12
N ILE A 285 -3.07 1.08 -11.47
CA ILE A 285 -1.73 1.67 -11.41
C ILE A 285 -1.35 2.01 -12.85
N ALA A 286 -1.37 3.30 -13.17
CA ALA A 286 -1.16 3.81 -14.51
C ALA A 286 0.32 3.80 -14.91
N GLU A 287 0.62 4.09 -16.18
CA GLU A 287 1.99 4.21 -16.67
C GLU A 287 2.76 5.26 -15.85
N GLY A 288 3.98 4.92 -15.42
CA GLY A 288 4.78 5.75 -14.50
C GLY A 288 4.38 5.64 -13.02
N GLY A 289 3.21 5.07 -12.73
CA GLY A 289 2.71 4.86 -11.37
C GLY A 289 3.58 3.92 -10.56
N LEU A 290 3.92 4.33 -9.33
CA LEU A 290 4.77 3.58 -8.42
C LEU A 290 4.09 3.41 -7.07
N VAL A 291 3.84 2.16 -6.68
CA VAL A 291 3.50 1.81 -5.30
C VAL A 291 4.68 1.05 -4.70
N THR A 292 5.31 1.61 -3.67
CA THR A 292 6.53 1.03 -3.09
C THR A 292 6.46 0.84 -1.58
N VAL A 293 6.93 -0.33 -1.16
CA VAL A 293 7.19 -0.73 0.23
C VAL A 293 8.63 -1.25 0.32
N ALA A 294 9.56 -0.66 -0.43
CA ALA A 294 10.94 -1.14 -0.50
C ALA A 294 11.67 -1.03 0.85
N GLY A 295 12.68 -1.88 1.07
CA GLY A 295 13.55 -1.81 2.24
C GLY A 295 14.59 -0.70 2.15
N GLY A 296 14.95 -0.13 3.30
CA GLY A 296 15.96 0.92 3.42
C GLY A 296 17.41 0.42 3.34
N PRO A 297 18.35 1.31 3.04
CA PRO A 297 19.76 0.95 2.84
C PRO A 297 20.44 0.56 4.15
N GLY A 298 21.39 -0.37 4.10
CA GLY A 298 22.34 -0.57 5.18
C GLY A 298 23.20 0.66 5.39
N ARG A 299 23.62 0.90 6.64
CA ARG A 299 24.40 2.09 7.01
C ARG A 299 25.81 1.73 7.46
N ALA A 300 26.80 2.45 6.98
CA ALA A 300 28.16 2.42 7.49
C ALA A 300 28.45 3.69 8.32
N PHE A 301 29.00 3.50 9.52
CA PHE A 301 29.26 4.60 10.43
C PHE A 301 30.48 4.32 11.31
N VAL A 302 31.04 5.36 11.92
CA VAL A 302 32.03 5.21 13.00
C VAL A 302 31.32 5.15 14.33
N SER A 303 31.65 4.13 15.11
CA SER A 303 31.14 3.97 16.46
C SER A 303 31.62 5.12 17.35
N PRO A 304 30.72 5.75 18.11
CA PRO A 304 31.12 6.72 19.13
C PRO A 304 31.76 6.04 20.36
N ILE A 305 31.65 4.71 20.49
CA ILE A 305 32.13 3.94 21.65
C ILE A 305 33.61 3.60 21.48
N ASP A 306 33.97 3.02 20.33
CA ASP A 306 35.32 2.50 20.08
C ASP A 306 36.06 3.19 18.92
N GLY A 307 35.41 4.14 18.24
CA GLY A 307 35.99 4.86 17.10
C GLY A 307 36.15 4.03 15.83
N THR A 308 35.74 2.76 15.83
CA THR A 308 35.88 1.86 14.67
C THR A 308 34.70 1.99 13.72
N SER A 309 34.96 1.78 12.43
CA SER A 309 33.88 1.72 11.44
C SER A 309 33.08 0.41 11.53
N LYS A 310 31.78 0.51 11.28
CA LYS A 310 30.77 -0.55 11.34
C LYS A 310 29.99 -0.60 10.02
N ALA A 311 29.45 -1.76 9.66
CA ALA A 311 28.70 -1.95 8.42
C ALA A 311 27.37 -2.69 8.66
N GLY A 312 26.25 -1.96 8.57
CA GLY A 312 24.91 -2.50 8.79
C GLY A 312 24.34 -3.21 7.58
N GLY A 313 23.50 -4.22 7.82
CA GLY A 313 22.69 -4.86 6.79
C GLY A 313 21.55 -3.97 6.28
N GLY A 314 20.99 -4.31 5.12
CA GLY A 314 19.81 -3.65 4.54
C GLY A 314 18.49 -4.12 5.18
N GLY A 315 17.47 -3.25 5.17
CA GLY A 315 16.12 -3.61 5.62
C GLY A 315 15.37 -4.39 4.55
N SER A 316 14.41 -5.23 4.95
CA SER A 316 13.59 -5.94 3.96
C SER A 316 12.51 -5.03 3.36
N GLY A 317 12.00 -5.40 2.18
CA GLY A 317 10.74 -4.86 1.70
C GLY A 317 9.57 -5.24 2.60
N GLY A 318 8.44 -4.55 2.45
CA GLY A 318 7.24 -4.69 3.26
C GLY A 318 6.08 -5.38 2.55
N ALA A 319 4.84 -4.94 2.81
CA ALA A 319 3.64 -5.62 2.31
C ALA A 319 2.70 -4.72 1.49
N ILE A 320 2.16 -5.24 0.40
CA ILE A 320 1.10 -4.59 -0.36
C ILE A 320 -0.12 -5.51 -0.39
N ALA A 321 -1.31 -4.99 -0.11
CA ALA A 321 -2.56 -5.65 -0.37
C ALA A 321 -3.37 -4.81 -1.37
N ILE A 322 -3.95 -5.45 -2.38
CA ILE A 322 -4.86 -4.81 -3.32
C ILE A 322 -6.12 -5.66 -3.41
N ASP A 323 -7.26 -5.06 -3.08
CA ASP A 323 -8.58 -5.68 -3.19
C ASP A 323 -9.46 -4.86 -4.10
N ALA A 324 -9.77 -5.38 -5.28
CA ALA A 324 -10.78 -4.78 -6.13
C ALA A 324 -11.32 -5.81 -7.10
N PRO A 325 -12.60 -5.73 -7.53
CA PRO A 325 -13.11 -6.59 -8.58
C PRO A 325 -12.22 -6.59 -9.83
N VAL A 326 -11.71 -5.41 -10.20
CA VAL A 326 -10.77 -5.22 -11.31
C VAL A 326 -9.47 -4.59 -10.80
N VAL A 327 -8.33 -5.20 -11.10
CA VAL A 327 -7.00 -4.60 -10.86
C VAL A 327 -6.25 -4.53 -12.19
N SER A 328 -5.86 -3.33 -12.58
CA SER A 328 -5.09 -3.06 -13.78
C SER A 328 -3.75 -2.41 -13.43
N ILE A 329 -2.66 -2.92 -14.00
CA ILE A 329 -1.32 -2.39 -13.80
C ILE A 329 -0.72 -2.19 -15.19
N ALA A 330 -0.56 -0.93 -15.60
CA ALA A 330 -0.09 -0.58 -16.93
C ALA A 330 1.36 -1.02 -17.16
N ILE A 331 1.76 -1.07 -18.43
CA ILE A 331 3.18 -1.17 -18.80
C ILE A 331 3.88 0.10 -18.30
N GLY A 332 5.07 -0.03 -17.74
CA GLY A 332 5.80 1.07 -17.10
C GLY A 332 5.40 1.36 -15.66
N ALA A 333 4.29 0.82 -15.17
CA ALA A 333 3.93 0.86 -13.74
C ALA A 333 4.79 -0.11 -12.92
N ARG A 334 4.86 0.12 -11.60
CA ARG A 334 5.67 -0.69 -10.67
C ARG A 334 4.99 -0.87 -9.31
N LEU A 335 4.88 -2.12 -8.87
CA LEU A 335 4.71 -2.53 -7.48
C LEU A 335 6.06 -3.00 -6.95
N ASN A 336 6.71 -2.20 -6.10
CA ASN A 336 8.06 -2.47 -5.64
C ASN A 336 8.11 -2.84 -4.16
N GLY A 337 8.66 -4.01 -3.85
CA GLY A 337 8.97 -4.45 -2.49
C GLY A 337 10.38 -5.01 -2.37
N GLN A 338 11.33 -4.55 -3.18
CA GLN A 338 12.72 -5.01 -3.10
C GLN A 338 13.34 -4.72 -1.73
N GLY A 339 14.26 -5.59 -1.30
CA GLY A 339 15.04 -5.38 -0.08
C GLY A 339 16.13 -4.33 -0.29
N GLY A 340 16.50 -3.60 0.75
CA GLY A 340 17.66 -2.72 0.72
C GLY A 340 18.97 -3.52 0.76
N SER A 341 20.04 -2.96 0.22
CA SER A 341 21.36 -3.60 0.21
C SER A 341 22.18 -3.28 1.46
N GLY A 342 23.17 -4.12 1.76
CA GLY A 342 24.09 -3.94 2.88
C GLY A 342 25.16 -2.88 2.61
N ALA A 343 25.65 -2.26 3.69
CA ALA A 343 26.77 -1.33 3.67
C ALA A 343 28.13 -2.03 3.65
N ALA A 344 29.20 -1.29 3.38
CA ALA A 344 30.59 -1.76 3.38
C ALA A 344 31.50 -0.77 4.12
N ALA A 345 32.49 -1.26 4.87
CA ALA A 345 33.46 -0.43 5.57
C ALA A 345 34.80 -1.13 5.81
N VAL A 346 35.85 -0.36 6.09
CA VAL A 346 37.12 -0.84 6.66
C VAL A 346 37.02 -0.76 8.18
N HIS A 347 37.17 -1.87 8.88
CA HIS A 347 37.15 -1.92 10.35
C HIS A 347 38.41 -1.30 10.96
N ALA A 348 38.48 0.03 10.93
CA ALA A 348 39.53 0.87 11.48
C ALA A 348 38.96 2.23 11.88
N VAL A 349 39.72 2.96 12.70
CA VAL A 349 39.51 4.40 12.96
C VAL A 349 39.76 5.12 11.64
N ASP A 350 38.79 5.94 11.20
CA ASP A 350 38.82 6.67 9.91
C ASP A 350 38.91 5.78 8.65
N GLY A 351 38.46 4.53 8.76
CA GLY A 351 38.35 3.61 7.63
C GLY A 351 37.39 4.11 6.54
N ALA A 352 37.69 3.74 5.29
CA ALA A 352 36.77 3.97 4.17
C ALA A 352 35.41 3.28 4.44
N ARG A 353 34.32 3.92 4.03
CA ARG A 353 32.96 3.46 4.29
C ARG A 353 31.99 3.89 3.19
N GLN A 354 30.97 3.09 2.98
CA GLN A 354 29.89 3.39 2.05
C GLN A 354 28.58 2.76 2.51
N ASP A 355 27.53 3.59 2.51
CA ASP A 355 26.16 3.14 2.75
C ASP A 355 25.65 2.29 1.58
N GLY A 356 24.73 1.39 1.87
CA GLY A 356 24.01 0.64 0.85
C GLY A 356 23.04 1.53 0.06
N LEU A 357 22.41 0.91 -0.93
CA LEU A 357 21.28 1.44 -1.67
C LEU A 357 19.97 0.87 -1.11
N ALA A 358 18.93 1.69 -1.11
CA ALA A 358 17.58 1.25 -0.78
C ALA A 358 16.96 0.45 -1.93
N GLY A 359 15.90 -0.32 -1.64
CA GLY A 359 15.23 -1.15 -2.63
C GLY A 359 14.46 -0.40 -3.71
N ASP A 360 14.26 0.91 -3.58
CA ASP A 360 13.66 1.77 -4.60
C ASP A 360 14.67 2.76 -5.21
N HIS A 361 15.97 2.62 -4.93
CA HIS A 361 17.01 3.49 -5.47
C HIS A 361 17.03 3.48 -7.01
N ASP A 362 16.70 2.35 -7.63
CA ASP A 362 16.46 2.26 -9.06
C ASP A 362 15.33 1.26 -9.33
N VAL A 363 14.12 1.79 -9.49
CA VAL A 363 12.91 1.00 -9.73
C VAL A 363 12.96 0.27 -11.08
N ALA A 364 13.93 0.56 -11.95
CA ALA A 364 14.16 -0.20 -13.18
C ALA A 364 15.16 -1.35 -12.98
N SER A 365 15.93 -1.36 -11.89
CA SER A 365 16.94 -2.38 -11.64
C SER A 365 16.33 -3.70 -11.17
N THR A 366 16.86 -4.81 -11.68
CA THR A 366 16.50 -6.17 -11.28
C THR A 366 17.19 -6.61 -9.99
N THR A 367 18.10 -5.79 -9.44
CA THR A 367 18.83 -6.06 -8.19
C THR A 367 19.11 -4.75 -7.46
N VAL A 368 19.40 -4.82 -6.17
CA VAL A 368 19.82 -3.65 -5.38
C VAL A 368 21.28 -3.90 -4.99
N PRO A 369 22.26 -3.41 -5.76
CA PRO A 369 23.65 -3.76 -5.52
C PRO A 369 24.14 -3.30 -4.15
N GLY A 370 24.89 -4.16 -3.48
CA GLY A 370 25.57 -3.83 -2.24
C GLY A 370 26.67 -2.78 -2.41
N ALA A 371 26.94 -2.05 -1.32
CA ALA A 371 27.97 -1.02 -1.30
C ALA A 371 29.36 -1.57 -1.63
N ARG A 372 30.18 -0.79 -2.35
CA ARG A 372 31.54 -1.18 -2.76
C ARG A 372 32.49 0.01 -2.68
N CYS A 373 33.37 0.01 -1.69
CA CYS A 373 34.48 0.96 -1.63
C CYS A 373 35.84 0.26 -1.53
N THR A 374 36.89 0.97 -1.94
CA THR A 374 38.27 0.47 -1.93
C THR A 374 38.65 0.01 -0.52
N GLY A 375 38.94 -1.27 -0.37
CA GLY A 375 39.32 -1.90 0.90
C GLY A 375 38.17 -2.26 1.85
N CYS A 376 36.92 -1.89 1.53
CA CYS A 376 35.78 -2.00 2.44
C CYS A 376 35.01 -3.33 2.38
N GLY A 377 35.35 -4.22 1.46
CA GLY A 377 34.53 -5.40 1.16
C GLY A 377 33.37 -5.05 0.22
N THR A 378 32.39 -5.94 0.11
CA THR A 378 31.19 -5.75 -0.71
C THR A 378 29.96 -6.06 0.12
N GLY A 379 29.09 -5.07 0.26
CA GLY A 379 27.77 -5.21 0.86
C GLY A 379 26.96 -6.32 0.19
N GLY A 380 26.08 -6.98 0.94
CA GLY A 380 25.16 -7.95 0.36
C GLY A 380 24.09 -7.24 -0.48
N ASP A 381 23.84 -7.74 -1.69
CA ASP A 381 22.78 -7.22 -2.56
C ASP A 381 21.40 -7.40 -1.91
N GLY A 382 20.51 -6.42 -2.06
CA GLY A 382 19.10 -6.58 -1.65
C GLY A 382 18.37 -7.57 -2.54
N ALA A 383 17.41 -8.31 -1.99
CA ALA A 383 16.61 -9.24 -2.78
C ALA A 383 15.70 -8.54 -3.78
N SER A 384 15.54 -9.21 -4.91
CA SER A 384 14.55 -8.92 -5.94
C SER A 384 13.61 -10.11 -6.12
N ARG A 385 12.65 -9.98 -7.03
CA ARG A 385 11.79 -11.10 -7.43
C ARG A 385 12.58 -12.31 -7.94
N THR A 386 13.74 -12.08 -8.55
CA THR A 386 14.53 -13.11 -9.24
C THR A 386 15.81 -13.49 -8.49
N THR A 387 16.18 -12.73 -7.46
CA THR A 387 17.44 -12.94 -6.73
C THR A 387 17.18 -12.94 -5.23
N SER A 388 17.72 -13.94 -4.54
CA SER A 388 17.75 -13.98 -3.08
C SER A 388 18.66 -12.88 -2.51
N PRO A 389 18.51 -12.52 -1.22
CA PRO A 389 19.39 -11.55 -0.60
C PRO A 389 20.85 -12.02 -0.63
N GLY A 390 21.75 -11.10 -0.98
CA GLY A 390 23.19 -11.33 -0.99
C GLY A 390 23.78 -11.32 0.41
N ARG A 391 24.77 -12.18 0.63
CA ARG A 391 25.63 -12.11 1.81
C ARG A 391 26.69 -11.02 1.61
N GLY A 392 26.96 -10.23 2.65
CA GLY A 392 28.14 -9.36 2.67
C GLY A 392 29.43 -10.17 2.58
N SER A 393 30.44 -9.64 1.89
CA SER A 393 31.73 -10.30 1.69
C SER A 393 32.90 -9.35 1.98
N GLY A 394 34.00 -9.89 2.47
CA GLY A 394 35.18 -9.13 2.84
C GLY A 394 36.14 -9.98 3.66
N VAL A 395 37.43 -9.65 3.59
CA VAL A 395 38.48 -10.22 4.44
C VAL A 395 39.02 -9.10 5.30
N ALA A 396 39.16 -9.33 6.61
CA ALA A 396 39.62 -8.33 7.56
C ALA A 396 40.84 -7.56 7.01
N PRO A 397 40.83 -6.21 7.06
CA PRO A 397 39.90 -5.37 7.82
C PRO A 397 38.58 -5.04 7.10
N ALA A 398 38.33 -5.56 5.89
CA ALA A 398 37.09 -5.31 5.15
C ALA A 398 35.87 -5.97 5.82
N ILE A 399 34.83 -5.18 6.08
CA ILE A 399 33.58 -5.61 6.72
C ILE A 399 32.36 -5.17 5.91
N ALA A 400 31.34 -6.03 5.84
CA ALA A 400 30.15 -5.76 5.05
C ALA A 400 28.89 -6.33 5.70
N GLY A 401 27.80 -5.57 5.62
CA GLY A 401 26.47 -5.99 6.04
C GLY A 401 25.77 -6.87 4.99
N GLY A 402 24.78 -7.65 5.42
CA GLY A 402 23.96 -8.46 4.51
C GLY A 402 22.81 -7.69 3.85
N GLY A 403 22.32 -8.16 2.70
CA GLY A 403 21.15 -7.58 2.02
C GLY A 403 19.82 -7.94 2.67
N GLY A 404 18.81 -7.10 2.51
CA GLY A 404 17.45 -7.32 3.01
C GLY A 404 16.61 -8.21 2.08
N ALA A 405 15.61 -8.88 2.65
CA ALA A 405 14.68 -9.75 1.95
C ALA A 405 13.61 -9.00 1.12
N LEU A 406 13.03 -9.72 0.16
CA LEU A 406 11.92 -9.26 -0.68
C LEU A 406 10.62 -9.18 0.15
N GLY A 407 9.83 -8.15 -0.11
CA GLY A 407 8.48 -7.97 0.40
C GLY A 407 7.45 -8.90 -0.24
N ARG A 408 6.20 -8.77 0.18
CA ARG A 408 5.06 -9.58 -0.28
C ARG A 408 3.88 -8.74 -0.74
N ALA A 409 3.15 -9.24 -1.71
CA ALA A 409 1.91 -8.68 -2.20
C ALA A 409 0.79 -9.71 -2.20
N ARG A 410 -0.41 -9.29 -1.82
CA ARG A 410 -1.65 -10.04 -2.03
C ARG A 410 -2.55 -9.22 -2.92
N ILE A 411 -3.00 -9.81 -4.02
CA ILE A 411 -3.91 -9.13 -4.94
C ILE A 411 -5.14 -10.00 -5.14
N ARG A 412 -6.30 -9.50 -4.70
CA ARG A 412 -7.59 -10.16 -4.86
C ARG A 412 -8.40 -9.48 -5.95
N THR A 413 -8.81 -10.24 -6.96
CA THR A 413 -9.66 -9.77 -8.07
C THR A 413 -10.83 -10.69 -8.29
N ARG A 414 -11.94 -10.23 -8.89
CA ARG A 414 -13.13 -11.07 -9.14
C ARG A 414 -12.76 -12.37 -9.85
N THR A 415 -11.87 -12.28 -10.83
CA THR A 415 -11.46 -13.41 -11.68
C THR A 415 -10.26 -14.18 -11.13
N GLY A 416 -9.60 -13.69 -10.07
CA GLY A 416 -8.29 -14.20 -9.63
C GLY A 416 -7.20 -14.03 -10.68
N THR A 417 -7.46 -13.26 -11.74
CA THR A 417 -6.49 -12.93 -12.78
C THR A 417 -6.06 -11.48 -12.66
N LEU A 418 -4.84 -11.21 -13.11
CA LEU A 418 -4.28 -9.88 -13.20
C LEU A 418 -3.89 -9.64 -14.66
N LEU A 419 -4.03 -8.41 -15.14
CA LEU A 419 -3.49 -7.98 -16.43
C LEU A 419 -2.20 -7.11 -16.28
N PRO A 420 -1.09 -7.59 -15.66
CA PRO A 420 0.17 -6.88 -15.67
C PRO A 420 1.17 -7.52 -16.65
N PRO A 421 2.17 -6.76 -17.10
CA PRO A 421 3.46 -7.35 -17.42
C PRO A 421 4.13 -7.83 -16.12
N LEU A 422 4.68 -9.05 -16.12
CA LEU A 422 5.40 -9.62 -14.96
C LEU A 422 6.50 -8.69 -14.41
N GLU A 423 7.06 -7.83 -15.27
CA GLU A 423 8.09 -6.85 -14.93
C GLU A 423 7.58 -5.71 -14.04
N ALA A 424 6.27 -5.43 -14.03
CA ALA A 424 5.68 -4.44 -13.13
C ALA A 424 5.69 -4.89 -11.66
N LEU A 425 5.77 -6.20 -11.40
CA LEU A 425 5.75 -6.77 -10.06
C LEU A 425 7.17 -7.04 -9.59
N GLN A 426 7.78 -6.09 -8.89
CA GLN A 426 9.09 -6.24 -8.22
C GLN A 426 8.93 -6.61 -6.74
N ILE A 427 8.00 -7.52 -6.48
CA ILE A 427 7.61 -7.99 -5.16
C ILE A 427 7.13 -9.45 -5.30
N ALA A 428 7.33 -10.27 -4.26
CA ALA A 428 6.71 -11.60 -4.27
C ALA A 428 5.20 -11.41 -4.16
N HIS A 429 4.41 -12.15 -4.93
CA HIS A 429 2.97 -11.90 -4.99
C HIS A 429 2.16 -13.18 -5.02
N ARG A 430 0.92 -13.07 -4.55
CA ARG A 430 -0.11 -14.10 -4.65
C ARG A 430 -1.38 -13.47 -5.21
N LEU A 431 -1.93 -14.10 -6.25
CA LEU A 431 -3.21 -13.72 -6.86
C LEU A 431 -4.31 -14.61 -6.32
N GLU A 432 -5.45 -14.02 -5.95
CA GLU A 432 -6.58 -14.76 -5.39
C GLU A 432 -7.91 -14.26 -5.95
N PRO A 433 -8.91 -15.15 -6.05
CA PRO A 433 -10.27 -14.72 -6.34
C PRO A 433 -10.83 -13.93 -5.16
N LEU A 434 -11.49 -12.81 -5.47
CA LEU A 434 -12.33 -12.07 -4.55
C LEU A 434 -13.67 -12.80 -4.46
N LEU A 435 -13.91 -13.46 -3.34
CA LEU A 435 -15.16 -14.21 -3.11
C LEU A 435 -16.30 -13.22 -2.87
N THR A 436 -17.38 -13.36 -3.63
CA THR A 436 -18.66 -12.71 -3.36
C THR A 436 -19.27 -13.34 -2.12
N ARG A 437 -19.69 -12.55 -1.14
CA ARG A 437 -20.45 -13.04 0.02
C ARG A 437 -21.94 -12.89 -0.20
#